data_AF-A0A376KHW7-F1
#
_entry.id   AF-A0A376KHW7-F1
#
_cell.length_a   1.000
_cell.length_b   1.000
_cell.length_c   1.000
_cell.angle_alpha   90.00
_cell.angle_beta   90.00
_cell.angle_gamma   90.00
#
_symmetry.space_group_name_H-M   'P 1'
#
loop_
_entity.id
_entity.type
_entity.pdbx_description
1 polymer ?
#
loop_
_entity_poly.entity_id
_entity_poly.type
_entity_poly.pdbx_seq_one_letter_code
_entity_poly.pdbx_strand_id
1 'polypeptide(L)'
;MAPMVRRTWIITGTGFAVRKLFPANYGNFDSRYVKDVRLGSQQYYGVNNWQTWNFQCPSGHVLSGINVQDTGSNSADNIAGVYYRPVQKYINGTWYNVASV
;
A
#
# COMPACT_ATOMS: atom_id res chain seq x y z
N MET A 1 -4.17 -20.64 50.64
CA MET A 1 -3.79 -19.85 49.45
C MET A 1 -2.91 -20.74 48.58
N ALA A 2 -3.29 -21.05 47.34
CA ALA A 2 -2.51 -21.94 46.47
C ALA A 2 -1.44 -21.15 45.69
N PRO A 3 -0.18 -21.62 45.60
CA PRO A 3 0.87 -20.90 44.90
C PRO A 3 0.69 -20.95 43.38
N MET A 4 0.90 -19.82 42.72
CA MET A 4 0.94 -19.70 41.26
C MET A 4 2.24 -20.34 40.73
N VAL A 5 2.14 -21.50 40.07
CA VAL A 5 3.29 -22.15 39.43
C VAL A 5 3.53 -21.51 38.07
N ARG A 6 4.63 -20.75 37.91
CA ARG A 6 5.13 -20.33 36.60
C ARG A 6 5.88 -21.51 35.97
N ARG A 7 5.31 -22.13 34.94
CA ARG A 7 5.99 -23.15 34.13
C ARG A 7 6.71 -22.49 32.97
N THR A 8 8.03 -22.37 33.04
CA THR A 8 8.87 -21.96 31.91
C THR A 8 9.24 -23.19 31.11
N TRP A 9 8.76 -23.30 29.88
CA TRP A 9 9.20 -24.33 28.94
C TRP A 9 10.50 -23.85 28.28
N ILE A 10 11.63 -24.49 28.58
CA ILE A 10 12.90 -24.27 27.86
C ILE A 10 12.90 -25.26 26.69
N ILE A 11 12.76 -24.75 25.46
CA ILE A 11 12.84 -25.57 24.24
C ILE A 11 14.28 -25.48 23.74
N THR A 12 15.04 -26.57 23.89
CA THR A 12 16.45 -26.68 23.46
C THR A 12 16.61 -27.36 22.09
N GLY A 13 15.50 -27.65 21.39
CA GLY A 13 15.46 -28.31 20.08
C GLY A 13 14.85 -27.44 18.98
N THR A 14 14.80 -27.96 17.75
CA THR A 14 14.35 -27.23 16.55
C THR A 14 12.82 -27.15 16.36
N GLY A 15 12.04 -27.72 17.28
CA GLY A 15 10.59 -27.83 17.12
C GLY A 15 9.81 -27.70 18.42
N PHE A 16 8.65 -27.04 18.32
CA PHE A 16 7.63 -26.95 19.35
C PHE A 16 6.26 -26.94 18.68
N ALA A 17 5.36 -27.84 19.09
CA ALA A 17 4.08 -28.04 18.45
C ALA A 17 2.93 -27.80 19.44
N VAL A 18 1.98 -26.97 19.04
CA VAL A 18 0.72 -26.67 19.73
C VAL A 18 -0.37 -26.41 18.70
N ARG A 19 -1.66 -26.52 19.08
CA ARG A 19 -2.78 -26.28 18.15
C ARG A 19 -2.91 -24.82 17.73
N LYS A 20 -2.71 -23.89 18.67
CA LYS A 20 -2.72 -22.44 18.45
C LYS A 20 -1.90 -21.77 19.56
N LEU A 21 -1.06 -20.82 19.18
CA LEU A 21 -0.26 -20.02 20.10
C LEU A 21 -0.79 -18.58 20.08
N PHE A 22 -0.93 -17.97 21.25
CA PHE A 22 -1.23 -16.55 21.40
C PHE A 22 -0.05 -15.86 22.11
N PRO A 23 0.93 -15.34 21.36
CA PRO A 23 2.01 -14.54 21.92
C PRO A 23 1.48 -13.31 22.67
N ALA A 24 2.13 -12.95 23.78
CA ALA A 24 1.90 -11.66 24.43
C ALA A 24 2.43 -10.48 23.59
N ASN A 25 3.33 -10.75 22.63
CA ASN A 25 3.92 -9.78 21.73
C ASN A 25 4.09 -10.40 20.34
N TYR A 26 3.52 -9.77 19.30
CA TYR A 26 3.61 -10.20 17.92
C TYR A 26 4.69 -9.45 17.11
N GLY A 27 5.51 -8.61 17.72
CA GLY A 27 6.44 -7.70 17.03
C GLY A 27 7.41 -8.40 16.07
N ASN A 28 7.87 -9.61 16.39
CA ASN A 28 8.70 -10.40 15.48
C ASN A 28 7.90 -11.04 14.32
N PHE A 29 6.58 -11.16 14.39
CA PHE A 29 5.71 -11.59 13.30
C PHE A 29 5.28 -10.39 12.44
N ASP A 30 4.82 -9.32 13.08
CA ASP A 30 4.32 -8.09 12.44
C ASP A 30 5.38 -7.37 11.60
N SER A 31 6.66 -7.61 11.88
CA SER A 31 7.77 -7.04 11.12
C SER A 31 8.08 -7.75 9.79
N ARG A 32 7.46 -8.90 9.53
CA ARG A 32 7.80 -9.76 8.38
C ARG A 32 6.78 -9.74 7.25
N TYR A 33 5.55 -9.30 7.53
CA TYR A 33 4.43 -9.44 6.59
C TYR A 33 3.74 -8.11 6.33
N VAL A 34 3.21 -7.97 5.11
CA VAL A 34 2.27 -6.90 4.77
C VAL A 34 0.95 -7.19 5.47
N LYS A 35 0.50 -6.26 6.30
CA LYS A 35 -0.76 -6.38 7.05
C LYS A 35 -1.94 -5.74 6.33
N ASP A 36 -1.67 -4.77 5.44
CA ASP A 36 -2.70 -4.08 4.66
C ASP A 36 -2.11 -3.43 3.40
N VAL A 37 -2.96 -3.16 2.40
CA VAL A 37 -2.63 -2.48 1.14
C VAL A 37 -3.73 -1.48 0.80
N ARG A 38 -3.34 -0.27 0.39
CA ARG A 38 -4.31 0.78 0.00
C ARG A 38 -3.79 1.69 -1.09
N LEU A 39 -4.69 2.50 -1.64
CA LEU A 39 -4.32 3.70 -2.40
C LEU A 39 -4.11 4.88 -1.46
N GLY A 40 -2.97 5.55 -1.56
CA GLY A 40 -2.69 6.80 -0.87
C GLY A 40 -3.46 7.99 -1.44
N SER A 41 -3.04 9.21 -1.13
CA SER A 41 -3.73 10.43 -1.58
C SER A 41 -3.73 10.58 -3.10
N GLN A 42 -4.83 11.12 -3.65
CA GLN A 42 -4.92 11.41 -5.08
C GLN A 42 -4.12 12.64 -5.47
N GLN A 43 -3.41 12.52 -6.59
CA GLN A 43 -2.64 13.56 -7.23
C GLN A 43 -3.21 13.82 -8.63
N TYR A 44 -2.96 15.01 -9.17
CA TYR A 44 -3.44 15.42 -10.48
C TYR A 44 -2.27 15.99 -11.30
N TYR A 45 -2.12 15.49 -12.53
CA TYR A 45 -1.20 16.04 -13.52
C TYR A 45 -2.04 16.68 -14.63
N GLY A 46 -2.08 18.01 -14.64
CA GLY A 46 -2.82 18.80 -15.62
C GLY A 46 -1.93 19.26 -16.78
N VAL A 47 -2.53 19.43 -17.95
CA VAL A 47 -1.88 19.89 -19.18
C VAL A 47 -2.77 20.87 -19.94
N ASN A 48 -2.17 21.63 -20.84
CA ASN A 48 -2.92 22.51 -21.76
C ASN A 48 -3.26 21.77 -23.08
N ASN A 49 -4.22 22.31 -23.83
CA ASN A 49 -4.72 21.72 -25.09
C ASN A 49 -3.86 22.07 -26.33
N TRP A 50 -2.69 22.68 -26.16
CA TRP A 50 -1.90 23.24 -27.27
C TRP A 50 -0.63 22.45 -27.59
N GLN A 51 -0.39 21.36 -26.88
CA GLN A 51 0.85 20.60 -26.94
C GLN A 51 0.56 19.11 -26.84
N THR A 52 1.27 18.29 -27.61
CA THR A 52 1.34 16.86 -27.34
C THR A 52 2.01 16.64 -26.00
N TRP A 53 1.45 15.77 -25.18
CA TRP A 53 1.99 15.41 -23.89
C TRP A 53 1.95 13.91 -23.69
N ASN A 54 2.93 13.42 -22.92
CA ASN A 54 2.99 12.03 -22.50
C ASN A 54 3.06 12.03 -20.98
N PHE A 55 2.28 11.16 -20.35
CA PHE A 55 2.36 10.95 -18.92
C PHE A 55 2.54 9.47 -18.62
N GLN A 56 3.43 9.20 -17.69
CA GLN A 56 3.63 7.90 -17.08
C GLN A 56 3.52 8.08 -15.57
N CYS A 57 2.81 7.18 -14.91
CA CYS A 57 2.76 7.18 -13.46
C CYS A 57 4.18 7.07 -12.89
N PRO A 58 4.54 7.87 -11.86
CA PRO A 58 5.77 7.65 -11.11
C PRO A 58 5.80 6.23 -10.51
N SER A 59 6.98 5.76 -10.12
CA SER A 59 7.14 4.45 -9.47
C SER A 59 6.13 4.24 -8.34
N GLY A 60 5.47 3.07 -8.33
CA GLY A 60 4.46 2.73 -7.34
C GLY A 60 3.11 3.43 -7.48
N HIS A 61 2.88 4.24 -8.51
CA HIS A 61 1.60 4.91 -8.73
C HIS A 61 0.77 4.20 -9.80
N VAL A 62 -0.55 4.35 -9.69
CA VAL A 62 -1.53 3.89 -10.67
C VAL A 62 -2.43 5.03 -11.09
N LEU A 63 -2.89 5.00 -12.34
CA LEU A 63 -3.97 5.87 -12.80
C LEU A 63 -5.25 5.57 -12.01
N SER A 64 -5.96 6.62 -11.64
CA SER A 64 -7.18 6.56 -10.83
C SER A 64 -8.33 7.39 -11.43
N GLY A 65 -8.05 8.16 -12.49
CA GLY A 65 -9.04 8.92 -13.21
C GLY A 65 -8.41 9.70 -14.36
N ILE A 66 -9.26 10.21 -15.24
CA ILE A 66 -8.88 11.02 -16.41
C ILE A 66 -9.78 12.26 -16.38
N ASN A 67 -9.18 13.44 -16.53
CA ASN A 67 -9.93 14.67 -16.74
C ASN A 67 -10.07 14.90 -18.24
N VAL A 68 -11.29 14.81 -18.75
CA VAL A 68 -11.63 15.00 -20.16
C VAL A 68 -12.23 16.41 -20.29
N GLN A 69 -11.70 17.21 -21.22
CA GLN A 69 -12.21 18.55 -21.53
C GLN A 69 -12.87 18.57 -22.89
N ASP A 70 -14.05 19.20 -22.94
CA ASP A 70 -14.68 19.63 -24.18
C ASP A 70 -13.80 20.70 -24.84
N THR A 71 -13.61 20.59 -26.15
CA THR A 71 -12.78 21.51 -26.94
C THR A 71 -13.59 22.43 -27.85
N GLY A 72 -14.93 22.35 -27.80
CA GLY A 72 -15.86 23.18 -28.57
C GLY A 72 -16.73 22.39 -29.57
N SER A 73 -17.57 23.12 -30.31
CA SER A 73 -18.57 22.52 -31.19
C SER A 73 -17.96 21.66 -32.29
N ASN A 74 -18.36 20.38 -32.32
CA ASN A 74 -17.99 19.38 -33.32
C ASN A 74 -16.49 19.04 -33.36
N SER A 75 -15.77 19.22 -32.26
CA SER A 75 -14.40 18.74 -32.10
C SER A 75 -14.32 17.50 -31.21
N ALA A 76 -13.18 16.82 -31.24
CA ALA A 76 -12.91 15.70 -30.34
C ALA A 76 -12.57 16.22 -28.94
N ASP A 77 -13.01 15.49 -27.91
CA ASP A 77 -12.59 15.74 -26.53
C ASP A 77 -11.07 15.55 -26.40
N ASN A 78 -10.43 16.39 -25.58
CA ASN A 78 -9.03 16.19 -25.22
C ASN A 78 -8.91 15.74 -23.76
N ILE A 79 -7.81 15.07 -23.46
CA ILE A 79 -7.43 14.77 -22.08
C ILE A 79 -6.74 16.01 -21.50
N ALA A 80 -7.38 16.65 -20.53
CA ALA A 80 -6.88 17.83 -19.81
C ALA A 80 -5.89 17.47 -18.69
N GLY A 81 -5.87 16.19 -18.31
CA GLY A 81 -4.98 15.69 -17.30
C GLY A 81 -5.41 14.33 -16.77
N VAL A 82 -4.64 13.82 -15.82
CA VAL A 82 -4.90 12.52 -15.20
C VAL A 82 -4.78 12.60 -13.69
N TYR A 83 -5.59 11.79 -13.03
CA TYR A 83 -5.51 11.56 -11.60
C TYR A 83 -4.77 10.25 -11.34
N TYR A 84 -3.85 10.27 -10.38
CA TYR A 84 -3.04 9.10 -10.04
C TYR A 84 -2.82 9.02 -8.53
N ARG A 85 -2.57 7.81 -8.03
CA ARG A 85 -2.45 7.51 -6.60
C ARG A 85 -1.29 6.56 -6.34
N PRO A 86 -0.49 6.75 -5.28
CA PRO A 86 0.50 5.75 -4.88
C PRO A 86 -0.20 4.52 -4.30
N VAL A 87 0.26 3.34 -4.66
CA VAL A 87 -0.04 2.09 -3.94
C VAL A 87 0.83 2.06 -2.68
N GLN A 88 0.20 1.83 -1.53
CA GLN A 88 0.87 1.79 -0.24
C GLN A 88 0.68 0.43 0.43
N LYS A 89 1.70 -0.05 1.14
CA LYS A 89 1.68 -1.26 1.95
C LYS A 89 1.97 -0.95 3.42
N TYR A 90 1.28 -1.62 4.33
CA TYR A 90 1.44 -1.46 5.77
C TYR A 90 2.27 -2.61 6.35
N ILE A 91 3.47 -2.29 6.86
CA ILE A 91 4.37 -3.25 7.49
C ILE A 91 4.85 -2.64 8.82
N ASN A 92 4.82 -3.42 9.89
CA ASN A 92 5.36 -3.03 11.20
C ASN A 92 4.90 -1.64 11.71
N GLY A 93 3.63 -1.29 11.56
CA GLY A 93 3.14 -0.01 12.07
C GLY A 93 3.26 1.17 11.08
N THR A 94 3.90 0.96 9.93
CA THR A 94 4.27 2.04 9.00
C THR A 94 3.73 1.78 7.60
N TRP A 95 3.26 2.85 6.95
CA TRP A 95 2.87 2.84 5.54
C TRP A 95 4.08 3.18 4.67
N TYR A 96 4.31 2.35 3.64
CA TYR A 96 5.37 2.55 2.64
C TYR A 96 4.74 2.64 1.25
N ASN A 97 5.28 3.52 0.40
CA ASN A 97 4.95 3.48 -1.03
C ASN A 97 5.59 2.23 -1.67
N VAL A 98 4.84 1.59 -2.56
CA VAL A 98 5.34 0.48 -3.39
C VAL A 98 6.29 1.04 -4.47
N ALA A 99 7.14 0.18 -5.03
CA ALA A 99 8.00 0.51 -6.17
C ALA A 99 7.54 -0.28 -7.41
N SER A 100 7.67 0.33 -8.58
CA SER A 100 7.59 -0.31 -9.90
C SER A 100 9.01 -0.56 -10.45
N VAL A 101 9.18 -1.63 -11.23
CA VAL A 101 10.44 -2.06 -11.87
C VAL A 101 10.36 -2.00 -13.38
#